data_AF-A0A915C394-F1
#
_entry.id   AF-A0A915C394-F1
#
_cell.length_a   1.000
_cell.length_b   1.000
_cell.length_c   1.000
_cell.angle_alpha   90.00
_cell.angle_beta   90.00
_cell.angle_gamma   90.00
#
_symmetry.space_group_name_H-M   'P 1'
#
loop_
_entity.id
_entity.type
_entity.pdbx_description
1 polymer ?
#
loop_
_entity_poly.entity_id
_entity_poly.type
_entity_poly.pdbx_seq_one_letter_code
_entity_poly.pdbx_strand_id
1 'polypeptide(L)'
;MEPIRINSPHYLCQMIVKDIGVQKYTLVVAQHEKMNTIYYTLRVYSTTEFRLHKVKVPYTVKKKEVGEWKGKTAGGCGNGPSRETYKNNPIYNIALDEGSDENEIFVELKGPKQYSVGFEVKQISSPRNKSFERRDSGAFRPGYTVLALESVPAGIYSIQPMTFLKDQEGPFFLTVEASCAFTMKRVQ
;
A
#
# COMPACT_ATOMS: atom_id res chain seq x y z
N MET A 1 -16.79 -10.10 -10.97
CA MET A 1 -17.08 -9.37 -12.23
C MET A 1 -15.73 -8.97 -12.81
N GLU A 2 -15.48 -9.25 -14.08
CA GLU A 2 -14.22 -8.84 -14.73
C GLU A 2 -14.20 -7.30 -14.92
N PRO A 3 -13.02 -6.67 -14.89
CA PRO A 3 -12.91 -5.24 -15.13
C PRO A 3 -13.31 -4.90 -16.56
N ILE A 4 -14.32 -4.04 -16.72
CA ILE A 4 -14.77 -3.57 -18.03
C ILE A 4 -13.86 -2.42 -18.48
N ARG A 5 -13.26 -2.56 -19.67
CA ARG A 5 -12.48 -1.50 -20.33
C ARG A 5 -13.36 -0.79 -21.34
N ILE A 6 -13.37 0.53 -21.30
CA ILE A 6 -14.26 1.37 -22.09
C ILE A 6 -13.41 2.49 -22.70
N ASN A 7 -13.61 2.78 -23.99
CA ASN A 7 -12.98 3.89 -24.71
C ASN A 7 -14.00 4.97 -25.16
N SER A 8 -15.25 4.86 -24.70
CA SER A 8 -16.34 5.81 -25.00
C SER A 8 -16.49 6.83 -23.86
N PRO A 9 -16.75 8.11 -24.17
CA PRO A 9 -17.02 9.14 -23.16
C PRO A 9 -18.32 8.89 -22.37
N HIS A 10 -19.22 8.09 -22.94
CA HIS A 10 -20.47 7.69 -22.31
C HIS A 10 -20.60 6.18 -22.31
N TYR A 11 -20.85 5.63 -21.13
CA TYR A 11 -21.05 4.19 -20.97
C TYR A 11 -22.11 3.93 -19.92
N LEU A 12 -23.03 3.03 -20.25
CA LEU A 12 -24.02 2.50 -19.32
C LEU A 12 -23.61 1.07 -18.95
N CYS A 13 -23.31 0.87 -17.66
CA CYS A 13 -23.09 -0.46 -17.10
C CYS A 13 -24.33 -0.89 -16.34
N GLN A 14 -24.79 -2.12 -16.55
CA GLN A 14 -25.86 -2.72 -15.77
C GLN A 14 -25.30 -3.85 -14.90
N MET A 15 -25.74 -3.90 -13.65
CA MET A 15 -25.46 -4.98 -12.71
C MET A 15 -26.77 -5.53 -12.18
N ILE A 16 -26.91 -6.86 -12.20
CA ILE A 16 -28.07 -7.56 -11.62
C ILE A 16 -27.65 -8.05 -10.24
N VAL A 17 -28.30 -7.54 -9.20
CA VAL A 17 -28.13 -8.02 -7.81
C VAL A 17 -28.95 -9.29 -7.66
N LYS A 18 -28.28 -10.44 -7.50
CA LYS A 18 -28.94 -11.75 -7.36
C LYS A 18 -29.14 -12.17 -5.91
N ASP A 19 -28.30 -11.66 -5.02
CA ASP A 19 -28.28 -12.05 -3.62
C ASP A 19 -29.35 -11.30 -2.82
N ILE A 20 -30.03 -12.01 -1.91
CA ILE A 20 -31.06 -11.45 -1.06
C ILE A 20 -30.41 -10.59 0.05
N GLY A 21 -31.03 -9.46 0.39
CA GLY A 21 -30.61 -8.61 1.51
C GLY A 21 -29.74 -7.42 1.09
N VAL A 22 -29.11 -6.78 2.08
CA VAL A 22 -28.29 -5.57 1.87
C VAL A 22 -26.92 -5.97 1.32
N GLN A 23 -26.64 -5.55 0.09
CA GLN A 23 -25.37 -5.80 -0.59
C GLN A 23 -24.50 -4.54 -0.64
N LYS A 24 -23.19 -4.71 -0.44
CA LYS A 24 -22.21 -3.62 -0.50
C LYS A 24 -21.27 -3.83 -1.69
N TYR A 25 -21.17 -2.82 -2.55
CA TYR A 25 -20.33 -2.82 -3.74
C TYR A 25 -19.39 -1.60 -3.73
N THR A 26 -18.18 -1.79 -4.27
CA THR A 26 -17.22 -0.70 -4.50
C THR A 26 -17.05 -0.51 -6.01
N LEU A 27 -17.42 0.67 -6.50
CA LEU A 27 -17.13 1.07 -7.88
C LEU A 27 -15.76 1.76 -7.94
N VAL A 28 -14.84 1.18 -8.69
CA VAL A 28 -13.52 1.77 -8.95
C VAL A 28 -13.50 2.31 -10.38
N VAL A 29 -13.33 3.62 -10.53
CA VAL A 29 -13.12 4.27 -11.82
C VAL A 29 -11.62 4.50 -11.97
N ALA A 30 -11.02 3.87 -12.99
CA ALA A 30 -9.59 3.96 -13.25
C ALA A 30 -9.32 4.17 -14.74
N GLN A 31 -8.26 4.90 -15.04
CA GLN A 31 -7.77 5.12 -16.38
C GLN A 31 -6.63 4.15 -16.69
N HIS A 32 -6.75 3.39 -17.78
CA HIS A 32 -5.73 2.43 -18.20
C HIS A 32 -4.42 3.14 -18.60
N GLU A 33 -4.51 4.14 -19.47
CA GLU A 33 -3.37 4.97 -19.89
C GLU A 33 -3.51 6.38 -19.34
N LYS A 34 -2.70 6.73 -18.34
CA LYS A 34 -2.74 8.03 -17.65
C LYS A 34 -2.03 9.13 -18.44
N MET A 35 -2.41 9.35 -19.70
CA MET A 35 -1.83 10.38 -20.56
C MET A 35 -2.38 11.77 -20.25
N ASN A 36 -3.66 11.86 -19.87
CA ASN A 36 -4.37 13.10 -19.57
C ASN A 36 -5.28 12.93 -18.36
N THR A 37 -5.51 14.01 -17.61
CA THR A 37 -6.54 14.05 -16.56
C THR A 37 -7.93 14.01 -17.18
N ILE A 38 -8.80 13.14 -16.68
CA ILE A 38 -10.18 12.99 -17.15
C ILE A 38 -11.13 13.33 -16.00
N TYR A 39 -12.14 14.15 -16.28
CA TYR A 39 -13.26 14.40 -15.37
C TYR A 39 -14.43 13.52 -15.77
N TYR A 40 -15.17 13.00 -14.79
CA TYR A 40 -16.33 12.14 -15.04
C TYR A 40 -17.48 12.50 -14.11
N THR A 41 -18.70 12.17 -14.56
CA THR A 41 -19.91 12.19 -13.73
C THR A 41 -20.43 10.76 -13.63
N LEU A 42 -20.77 10.33 -12.41
CA LEU A 42 -21.42 9.05 -12.17
C LEU A 42 -22.91 9.29 -11.91
N ARG A 43 -23.77 8.66 -12.71
CA ARG A 43 -25.21 8.58 -12.45
C ARG A 43 -25.58 7.13 -12.19
N VAL A 44 -26.29 6.88 -11.10
CA VAL A 44 -26.73 5.54 -10.71
C VAL A 44 -28.25 5.51 -10.72
N TYR A 45 -28.79 4.56 -11.47
CA TYR A 45 -30.22 4.24 -11.49
C TYR A 45 -30.38 2.87 -10.84
N SER A 46 -31.37 2.75 -9.96
CA SER A 46 -31.65 1.52 -9.23
C SER A 46 -33.15 1.27 -9.21
N THR A 47 -33.54 0.00 -9.35
CA THR A 47 -34.92 -0.45 -9.17
C THR A 47 -35.26 -0.71 -7.70
N THR A 48 -34.27 -0.62 -6.81
CA THR A 48 -34.41 -0.77 -5.35
C THR A 48 -33.76 0.41 -4.63
N GLU A 49 -34.08 0.58 -3.33
CA GLU A 49 -33.40 1.58 -2.50
C GLU A 49 -31.89 1.32 -2.49
N PHE A 50 -31.11 2.39 -2.66
CA PHE A 50 -29.65 2.32 -2.60
C PHE A 50 -29.08 3.56 -1.92
N ARG A 51 -27.85 3.41 -1.41
CA ARG A 51 -27.06 4.53 -0.88
C ARG A 51 -25.72 4.58 -1.61
N LEU A 52 -25.43 5.72 -2.21
CA LEU A 52 -24.14 6.00 -2.83
C LEU A 52 -23.40 7.04 -1.99
N HIS A 53 -22.19 6.70 -1.58
CA HIS A 53 -21.28 7.61 -0.89
C HIS A 53 -19.88 7.45 -1.45
N LYS A 54 -19.09 8.53 -1.38
CA LYS A 54 -17.66 8.44 -1.66
C LYS A 54 -17.02 7.50 -0.64
N VAL A 55 -16.14 6.62 -1.11
CA VAL A 55 -15.29 5.82 -0.22
C VAL A 55 -14.48 6.80 0.62
N LYS A 56 -14.57 6.68 1.95
CA LYS A 56 -13.77 7.49 2.86
C LYS A 56 -12.33 6.97 2.77
N VAL A 57 -11.38 7.89 2.54
CA VAL A 57 -9.96 7.56 2.68
C VAL A 57 -9.67 7.65 4.18
N PRO A 58 -9.28 6.53 4.82
CA PRO A 58 -9.09 6.52 6.27
C PRO A 58 -7.81 7.24 6.70
N TYR A 59 -6.86 7.41 5.79
CA TYR A 59 -5.55 7.97 6.10
C TYR A 59 -5.61 9.49 6.24
N THR A 60 -5.30 9.96 7.44
CA THR A 60 -5.34 11.37 7.83
C THR A 60 -3.95 12.01 7.84
N VAL A 61 -2.90 11.19 8.02
CA VAL A 61 -1.50 11.65 8.10
C VAL A 61 -0.67 10.93 7.05
N LYS A 62 0.23 11.67 6.40
CA LYS A 62 1.12 11.18 5.33
C LYS A 62 2.55 11.64 5.57
N LYS A 63 3.50 10.71 5.46
CA LYS A 63 4.94 10.98 5.50
C LYS A 63 5.62 10.31 4.32
N LYS A 64 6.65 10.96 3.79
CA LYS A 64 7.42 10.49 2.64
C LYS A 64 8.91 10.65 2.92
N GLU A 65 9.65 9.58 2.74
CA GLU A 65 11.11 9.55 2.82
C GLU A 65 11.72 9.29 1.44
N VAL A 66 12.87 9.91 1.20
CA VAL A 66 13.71 9.64 0.02
C VAL A 66 14.88 8.80 0.49
N GLY A 67 15.02 7.59 -0.03
CA GLY A 67 16.10 6.67 0.31
C GLY A 67 16.84 6.17 -0.93
N GLU A 68 17.84 5.35 -0.71
CA GLU A 68 18.55 4.64 -1.78
C GLU A 68 19.03 3.26 -1.29
N TRP A 69 19.10 2.32 -2.22
CA TRP A 69 19.89 1.10 -2.08
C TRP A 69 21.27 1.39 -2.65
N LYS A 70 22.32 1.27 -1.84
CA LYS A 70 23.71 1.56 -2.27
C LYS A 70 24.74 0.80 -1.46
N GLY A 71 25.76 0.25 -2.15
CA GLY A 71 26.81 -0.57 -1.55
C GLY A 71 26.22 -1.67 -0.68
N LYS A 72 26.62 -1.70 0.60
CA LYS A 72 26.14 -2.70 1.57
C LYS A 72 24.61 -2.76 1.72
N THR A 73 23.90 -1.67 1.44
CA THR A 73 22.44 -1.57 1.62
C THR A 73 21.63 -2.07 0.43
N ALA A 74 22.28 -2.39 -0.70
CA ALA A 74 21.66 -3.09 -1.82
C ALA A 74 21.55 -4.60 -1.53
N GLY A 75 20.80 -4.94 -0.47
CA GLY A 75 20.86 -6.25 0.18
C GLY A 75 20.07 -7.36 -0.51
N GLY A 76 19.10 -7.03 -1.36
CA GLY A 76 18.21 -8.01 -2.01
C GLY A 76 17.15 -8.59 -1.07
N CYS A 77 16.32 -9.51 -1.58
CA CYS A 77 15.09 -9.96 -0.90
C CYS A 77 15.26 -11.10 0.12
N GLY A 78 16.48 -11.57 0.36
CA GLY A 78 16.77 -12.67 1.28
C GLY A 78 16.65 -14.06 0.66
N ASN A 79 16.34 -14.14 -0.63
CA ASN A 79 16.35 -15.40 -1.37
C ASN A 79 17.71 -15.68 -2.00
N GLY A 80 18.08 -16.97 -2.07
CA GLY A 80 19.25 -17.45 -2.79
C GLY A 80 20.53 -16.66 -2.43
N PRO A 81 21.20 -16.02 -3.42
CA PRO A 81 22.43 -15.25 -3.18
C PRO A 81 22.30 -14.06 -2.22
N SER A 82 21.08 -13.61 -1.90
CA SER A 82 20.83 -12.45 -1.04
C SER A 82 20.55 -12.78 0.44
N ARG A 83 20.64 -14.06 0.83
CA ARG A 83 20.37 -14.53 2.20
C ARG A 83 21.20 -13.80 3.26
N GLU A 84 22.46 -13.55 2.98
CA GLU A 84 23.40 -12.94 3.94
C GLU A 84 23.35 -11.41 3.96
N THR A 85 22.95 -10.81 2.83
CA THR A 85 22.96 -9.36 2.61
C THR A 85 21.61 -8.71 2.89
N TYR A 86 20.53 -9.48 2.93
CA TYR A 86 19.17 -9.01 3.19
C TYR A 86 19.04 -8.08 4.39
N LYS A 87 19.66 -8.46 5.51
CA LYS A 87 19.61 -7.71 6.77
C LYS A 87 20.23 -6.31 6.68
N ASN A 88 20.99 -6.04 5.61
CA ASN A 88 21.66 -4.75 5.40
C ASN A 88 20.78 -3.74 4.65
N ASN A 89 19.63 -4.13 4.11
CA ASN A 89 18.71 -3.19 3.44
C ASN A 89 18.34 -2.04 4.40
N PRO A 90 17.98 -0.85 3.88
CA PRO A 90 17.53 0.25 4.72
C PRO A 90 16.33 -0.14 5.57
N ILE A 91 16.24 0.39 6.80
CA ILE A 91 15.12 0.13 7.71
C ILE A 91 14.57 1.47 8.20
N TYR A 92 13.26 1.61 8.15
CA TYR A 92 12.53 2.78 8.65
C TYR A 92 11.62 2.34 9.78
N ASN A 93 11.67 3.01 10.92
CA ASN A 93 10.70 2.81 11.98
C ASN A 93 9.59 3.84 11.85
N ILE A 94 8.35 3.37 11.92
CA ILE A 94 7.19 4.19 12.22
C ILE A 94 6.77 3.95 13.66
N ALA A 95 6.42 5.02 14.38
CA ALA A 95 5.80 4.92 15.70
C ALA A 95 4.42 5.55 15.60
N LEU A 96 3.38 4.71 15.70
CA LEU A 96 1.99 5.14 15.65
C LEU A 96 1.63 5.76 17.00
N ASP A 97 1.07 6.96 16.94
CA ASP A 97 0.50 7.60 18.12
C ASP A 97 -0.84 6.95 18.43
N GLU A 98 -1.23 7.04 19.71
CA GLU A 98 -2.51 6.63 20.27
C GLU A 98 -2.76 5.12 20.42
N GLY A 99 -3.34 4.79 21.58
CA GLY A 99 -3.80 3.46 21.97
C GLY A 99 -5.08 3.04 21.24
N SER A 100 -5.01 2.85 19.92
CA SER A 100 -5.97 2.03 19.17
C SER A 100 -5.38 0.65 18.82
N ASP A 101 -6.24 -0.36 18.71
CA ASP A 101 -5.89 -1.66 18.11
C ASP A 101 -6.32 -1.76 16.64
N GLU A 102 -6.89 -0.66 16.12
CA GLU A 102 -7.63 -0.59 14.87
C GLU A 102 -7.10 0.52 13.94
N ASN A 103 -5.79 0.77 13.94
CA ASN A 103 -5.19 1.73 13.01
C ASN A 103 -5.14 1.14 11.59
N GLU A 104 -5.35 2.01 10.60
CA GLU A 104 -5.19 1.68 9.18
C GLU A 104 -3.91 2.32 8.65
N ILE A 105 -3.07 1.53 7.97
CA ILE A 105 -1.79 1.98 7.42
C ILE A 105 -1.73 1.64 5.93
N PHE A 106 -1.24 2.57 5.13
CA PHE A 106 -0.92 2.36 3.72
C PHE A 106 0.54 2.67 3.47
N VAL A 107 1.26 1.70 2.93
CA VAL A 107 2.68 1.84 2.58
C VAL A 107 2.83 1.75 1.08
N GLU A 108 3.52 2.72 0.50
CA GLU A 108 3.84 2.80 -0.92
C GLU A 108 5.36 2.86 -1.09
N LEU A 109 5.89 1.98 -1.96
CA LEU A 109 7.29 1.98 -2.37
C LEU A 109 7.39 2.24 -3.88
N LYS A 110 8.10 3.31 -4.24
CA LYS A 110 8.47 3.63 -5.63
C LYS A 110 9.98 3.51 -5.80
N GLY A 111 10.43 2.70 -6.74
CA GLY A 111 11.84 2.56 -7.12
C GLY A 111 12.04 2.65 -8.63
N PRO A 112 13.26 2.37 -9.13
CA PRO A 112 13.55 2.35 -10.56
C PRO A 112 12.71 1.29 -11.28
N LYS A 113 12.17 1.60 -12.46
CA LYS A 113 11.28 0.70 -13.23
C LYS A 113 11.93 -0.64 -13.57
N GLN A 114 13.25 -0.67 -13.73
CA GLN A 114 14.01 -1.87 -14.04
C GLN A 114 14.19 -2.83 -12.86
N TYR A 115 13.89 -2.39 -11.63
CA TYR A 115 14.00 -3.22 -10.43
C TYR A 115 12.63 -3.68 -9.96
N SER A 116 12.51 -4.99 -9.71
CA SER A 116 11.38 -5.50 -8.97
C SER A 116 11.60 -5.18 -7.49
N VAL A 117 10.68 -4.43 -6.90
CA VAL A 117 10.78 -3.90 -5.53
C VAL A 117 9.71 -4.51 -4.62
N GLY A 118 10.03 -4.56 -3.33
CA GLY A 118 9.20 -5.11 -2.28
C GLY A 118 9.57 -4.52 -0.93
N PHE A 119 8.73 -4.73 0.08
CA PHE A 119 9.07 -4.39 1.45
C PHE A 119 8.37 -5.31 2.43
N GLU A 120 8.89 -5.36 3.64
CA GLU A 120 8.23 -5.99 4.78
C GLU A 120 7.88 -4.97 5.86
N VAL A 121 6.87 -5.29 6.65
CA VAL A 121 6.45 -4.56 7.84
C VAL A 121 6.45 -5.55 9.02
N LYS A 122 7.17 -5.19 10.09
CA LYS A 122 7.28 -6.02 11.30
C LYS A 122 7.04 -5.18 12.54
N GLN A 123 6.28 -5.72 13.48
CA GLN A 123 6.12 -5.11 14.81
C GLN A 123 7.42 -5.25 15.60
N ILE A 124 7.92 -4.13 16.13
CA ILE A 124 9.10 -4.07 17.00
C ILE A 124 8.66 -4.08 18.46
N SER A 125 7.69 -3.23 18.79
CA SER A 125 7.10 -3.18 20.12
C SER A 125 5.69 -2.63 20.03
N SER A 126 4.86 -3.02 20.99
CA SER A 126 3.53 -2.45 21.15
C SER A 126 3.20 -2.41 22.64
N PRO A 127 2.60 -1.33 23.14
CA PRO A 127 2.02 -1.30 24.48
C PRO A 127 0.70 -2.08 24.56
N ARG A 128 0.24 -2.71 23.46
CA ARG A 128 -1.03 -3.40 23.35
C ARG A 128 -0.87 -4.90 23.48
N ASN A 129 -1.93 -5.57 23.97
CA ASN A 129 -1.99 -7.04 24.08
C ASN A 129 -2.42 -7.72 22.76
N LYS A 130 -2.18 -7.08 21.61
CA LYS A 130 -2.50 -7.59 20.28
C LYS A 130 -1.19 -7.71 19.50
N SER A 131 -0.78 -8.94 19.20
CA SER A 131 0.38 -9.18 18.35
C SER A 131 0.03 -8.83 16.91
N PHE A 132 1.02 -8.30 16.19
CA PHE A 132 0.92 -8.05 14.76
C PHE A 132 1.91 -8.96 14.03
N GLU A 133 1.36 -9.87 13.22
CA GLU A 133 2.16 -10.74 12.37
C GLU A 133 2.92 -9.93 11.33
N ARG A 134 4.13 -10.37 10.99
CA ARG A 134 4.89 -9.83 9.86
C ARG A 134 4.01 -9.85 8.60
N ARG A 135 4.01 -8.74 7.87
CA ARG A 135 3.37 -8.61 6.56
C ARG A 135 4.39 -8.14 5.54
N ASP A 136 4.14 -8.44 4.27
CA ASP A 136 4.96 -7.99 3.15
C ASP A 136 4.09 -7.47 2.01
N SER A 137 4.70 -6.75 1.08
CA SER A 137 4.02 -6.17 -0.08
C SER A 137 3.53 -7.21 -1.11
N GLY A 138 3.72 -8.50 -0.85
CA GLY A 138 3.47 -9.60 -1.78
C GLY A 138 4.59 -9.75 -2.82
N ALA A 139 4.23 -10.29 -3.99
CA ALA A 139 5.17 -10.47 -5.10
C ALA A 139 5.89 -9.16 -5.47
N PHE A 140 7.19 -9.25 -5.70
CA PHE A 140 8.01 -8.10 -6.09
C PHE A 140 7.58 -7.59 -7.47
N ARG A 141 7.36 -6.28 -7.59
CA ARG A 141 6.82 -5.65 -8.80
C ARG A 141 7.78 -4.60 -9.36
N PRO A 142 7.90 -4.47 -10.70
CA PRO A 142 8.76 -3.47 -11.32
C PRO A 142 8.42 -2.04 -10.89
N GLY A 143 9.35 -1.37 -10.21
CA GLY A 143 9.32 0.05 -9.84
C GLY A 143 8.25 0.50 -8.84
N TYR A 144 7.22 -0.30 -8.56
CA TYR A 144 6.09 0.13 -7.73
C TYR A 144 5.41 -1.01 -7.00
N THR A 145 5.22 -0.87 -5.68
CA THR A 145 4.36 -1.76 -4.90
C THR A 145 3.71 -1.03 -3.72
N VAL A 146 2.62 -1.58 -3.21
CA VAL A 146 1.83 -1.03 -2.10
C VAL A 146 1.35 -2.12 -1.15
N LEU A 147 1.03 -1.74 0.08
CA LEU A 147 0.40 -2.59 1.09
C LEU A 147 -0.59 -1.76 1.91
N ALA A 148 -1.83 -2.20 1.97
CA ALA A 148 -2.83 -1.69 2.92
C ALA A 148 -2.93 -2.66 4.09
N LEU A 149 -2.85 -2.12 5.30
CA LEU A 149 -2.95 -2.84 6.56
C LEU A 149 -4.12 -2.26 7.35
N GLU A 150 -4.95 -3.16 7.88
CA GLU A 150 -6.07 -2.84 8.75
C GLU A 150 -5.81 -3.44 10.13
N SER A 151 -6.55 -2.98 11.13
CA SER A 151 -6.51 -3.54 12.48
C SER A 151 -5.10 -3.54 13.10
N VAL A 152 -4.30 -2.51 12.82
CA VAL A 152 -2.91 -2.40 13.28
C VAL A 152 -2.87 -1.81 14.69
N PRO A 153 -2.29 -2.52 15.68
CA PRO A 153 -2.13 -1.98 17.02
C PRO A 153 -1.23 -0.74 17.07
N ALA A 154 -1.45 0.09 18.07
CA ALA A 154 -0.50 1.13 18.45
C ALA A 154 0.88 0.50 18.70
N GLY A 155 1.96 1.14 18.28
CA GLY A 155 3.30 0.59 18.48
C GLY A 155 4.34 1.10 17.51
N ILE A 156 5.52 0.50 17.61
CA ILE A 156 6.66 0.75 16.72
C ILE A 156 6.76 -0.39 15.72
N TYR A 157 6.82 -0.04 14.45
CA TYR A 157 6.91 -0.97 13.34
C TYR A 157 8.12 -0.63 12.48
N SER A 158 8.86 -1.64 12.03
CA SER A 158 9.93 -1.48 11.06
C SER A 158 9.41 -1.78 9.65
N ILE A 159 9.75 -0.93 8.70
CA ILE A 159 9.53 -1.10 7.27
C ILE A 159 10.90 -1.24 6.61
N GLN A 160 11.14 -2.37 5.94
CA GLN A 160 12.40 -2.64 5.26
C GLN A 160 12.16 -2.71 3.74
N PRO A 161 12.38 -1.62 2.99
CA PRO A 161 12.32 -1.63 1.53
C PRO A 161 13.54 -2.32 0.91
N MET A 162 13.30 -3.12 -0.14
CA MET A 162 14.33 -3.91 -0.80
C MET A 162 14.03 -4.13 -2.28
N THR A 163 15.08 -4.41 -3.04
CA THR A 163 14.99 -4.97 -4.39
C THR A 163 14.93 -6.49 -4.35
N PHE A 164 14.51 -7.12 -5.45
CA PHE A 164 14.49 -8.58 -5.55
C PHE A 164 15.92 -9.16 -5.53
N LEU A 165 16.81 -8.63 -6.39
CA LEU A 165 18.21 -9.04 -6.45
C LEU A 165 19.07 -8.13 -5.58
N LYS A 166 20.16 -8.69 -5.02
CA LYS A 166 21.21 -7.90 -4.37
C LYS A 166 22.01 -7.09 -5.40
N ASP A 167 22.77 -6.11 -4.92
CA ASP A 167 23.64 -5.22 -5.71
C ASP A 167 22.89 -4.34 -6.74
N GLN A 168 21.56 -4.24 -6.61
CA GLN A 168 20.74 -3.30 -7.39
C GLN A 168 20.71 -1.94 -6.69
N GLU A 169 21.56 -1.03 -7.16
CA GLU A 169 21.67 0.30 -6.58
C GLU A 169 20.72 1.30 -7.22
N GLY A 170 20.06 2.13 -6.40
CA GLY A 170 19.22 3.19 -6.92
C GLY A 170 18.35 3.87 -5.86
N PRO A 171 17.78 5.04 -6.21
CA PRO A 171 16.93 5.79 -5.31
C PRO A 171 15.54 5.15 -5.18
N PHE A 172 14.87 5.39 -4.07
CA PHE A 172 13.47 5.06 -3.87
C PHE A 172 12.72 6.14 -3.07
N PHE A 173 11.40 6.12 -3.18
CA PHE A 173 10.50 6.86 -2.31
C PHE A 173 9.70 5.87 -1.48
N LEU A 174 9.75 6.03 -0.16
CA LEU A 174 8.91 5.30 0.78
C LEU A 174 7.87 6.27 1.34
N THR A 175 6.60 6.03 1.05
CA THR A 175 5.49 6.84 1.56
C THR A 175 4.66 5.99 2.51
N VAL A 176 4.38 6.52 3.69
CA VAL A 176 3.48 5.90 4.68
C VAL A 176 2.33 6.86 4.93
N GLU A 177 1.12 6.33 4.89
CA GLU A 177 -0.10 7.03 5.26
C GLU A 177 -0.79 6.25 6.38
N ALA A 178 -1.37 6.92 7.36
CA ALA A 178 -2.00 6.28 8.51
C ALA A 178 -3.28 7.01 8.93
N SER A 179 -4.20 6.29 9.58
CA SER A 179 -5.42 6.85 10.17
C SER A 179 -5.17 7.67 11.44
N CYS A 180 -3.99 7.53 12.04
CA CYS A 180 -3.54 8.27 13.23
C CYS A 180 -2.27 9.09 12.95
N ALA A 181 -1.93 9.97 13.89
CA ALA A 181 -0.62 10.62 13.91
C ALA A 181 0.48 9.57 14.12
N PHE A 182 1.64 9.81 13.53
CA PHE A 182 2.79 8.91 13.69
C PHE A 182 4.09 9.64 13.40
N THR A 183 5.19 9.10 13.90
CA THR A 183 6.56 9.50 13.50
C THR A 183 7.17 8.48 12.54
N MET A 184 8.06 8.92 11.67
CA MET A 184 8.79 8.06 10.74
C MET A 184 10.26 8.47 10.79
N LYS A 185 11.17 7.51 10.92
CA LYS A 185 12.62 7.75 10.92
C LYS A 185 13.37 6.59 10.31
N ARG A 186 14.46 6.88 9.61
CA ARG A 186 15.42 5.87 9.19
C ARG A 186 16.25 5.40 10.40
N VAL A 187 16.45 4.09 10.53
CA VAL A 187 17.25 3.48 11.60
C VAL A 187 18.44 2.66 11.08
N GLN A 188 18.49 2.40 9.77
CA GLN A 188 19.61 1.78 9.05
C GLN A 188 19.65 2.27 7.60
#